data_AF-A0A9D2UNN8-F1
#
_entry.id   AF-A0A9D2UNN8-F1
#
_cell.length_a   1.000
_cell.length_b   1.000
_cell.length_c   1.000
_cell.angle_alpha   90.00
_cell.angle_beta   90.00
_cell.angle_gamma   90.00
#
_symmetry.space_group_name_H-M   'P 1'
#
loop_
_entity.id
_entity.type
_entity.pdbx_description
1 polymer ?
#
loop_
_entity_poly.entity_id
_entity_poly.type
_entity_poly.pdbx_seq_one_letter_code
_entity_poly.pdbx_strand_id
1 'polypeptide(L)' 'MHFHQNGYVSADPRIEEAAGYGIDRAEDLPDEVDVLIVGSGPAGMIAAAQLSQYPEVNARMIEKRDSRLVIGQA' A
#
# COMPACT_ATOMS: atom_id res chain seq x y z
N MET A 1 -18.74 -7.82 -3.62
CA MET A 1 -17.49 -8.51 -3.27
C MET A 1 -17.68 -9.97 -3.60
N HIS A 2 -16.82 -10.56 -4.43
CA HIS A 2 -16.86 -11.98 -4.78
C HIS A 2 -15.51 -12.58 -4.42
N PHE A 3 -15.52 -13.65 -3.63
CA PHE A 3 -14.33 -14.40 -3.19
C PHE A 3 -14.59 -15.90 -3.41
N HIS A 4 -13.54 -16.72 -3.35
CA HIS A 4 -13.52 -18.14 -3.76
C HIS A 4 -13.42 -18.46 -5.25
N GLN A 5 -13.12 -17.48 -6.10
CA GLN A 5 -13.03 -17.69 -7.55
C GLN A 5 -11.93 -18.69 -7.95
N ASN A 6 -10.89 -18.83 -7.12
CA ASN A 6 -9.73 -19.70 -7.35
C ASN A 6 -9.53 -20.76 -6.25
N GLY A 7 -10.57 -21.07 -5.47
CA GLY A 7 -10.50 -22.06 -4.38
C GLY A 7 -11.12 -21.59 -3.07
N TYR A 8 -11.19 -22.48 -2.10
CA TYR A 8 -11.73 -22.17 -0.78
C TYR A 8 -10.79 -21.25 0.00
N VAL A 9 -11.34 -20.19 0.59
CA VAL A 9 -10.63 -19.18 1.39
C VAL A 9 -11.24 -19.23 2.80
N SER A 10 -10.53 -19.82 3.75
CA SER A 10 -11.01 -19.93 5.13
C SER A 10 -10.68 -18.70 6.00
N ALA A 11 -9.82 -17.81 5.50
CA ALA A 11 -9.39 -16.59 6.16
C ALA A 11 -10.26 -15.38 5.75
N ASP A 12 -9.98 -14.20 6.31
CA ASP A 12 -10.67 -12.96 5.95
C ASP A 12 -10.43 -12.64 4.46
N PRO A 13 -11.48 -12.63 3.61
CA PRO A 13 -11.33 -12.45 2.16
C PRO A 13 -10.91 -11.03 1.76
N ARG A 14 -10.79 -10.11 2.71
CA ARG A 14 -10.27 -8.74 2.49
C ARG A 14 -8.75 -8.67 2.57
N ILE A 15 -8.11 -9.73 3.07
CA ILE A 15 -6.66 -9.84 3.12
C ILE A 15 -6.23 -10.60 1.87
N GLU A 16 -5.47 -9.92 1.03
CA GLU A 16 -4.87 -10.51 -0.17
C GLU A 16 -3.48 -11.06 0.14
N GLU A 17 -3.08 -12.12 -0.56
CA GLU A 17 -1.71 -12.63 -0.51
C GLU A 17 -0.74 -11.58 -1.06
N ALA A 18 0.47 -11.52 -0.50
CA ALA A 18 1.50 -10.61 -1.00
C ALA A 18 1.86 -10.95 -2.47
N ALA A 19 2.01 -9.91 -3.30
CA ALA A 19 2.30 -10.04 -4.72
C ALA A 19 3.25 -8.93 -5.21
N GLY A 20 3.97 -9.21 -6.30
CA GLY A 20 4.84 -8.23 -6.98
C GLY A 20 5.80 -7.51 -6.03
N TYR A 21 5.84 -6.19 -6.07
CA TYR A 21 6.69 -5.35 -5.21
C TYR A 21 6.31 -5.35 -3.72
N GLY A 22 5.23 -6.04 -3.35
CA GLY A 22 4.85 -6.32 -1.96
C GLY A 22 5.59 -7.52 -1.35
N ILE A 23 6.25 -8.36 -2.16
CA ILE A 23 7.09 -9.49 -1.72
C ILE A 23 8.51 -8.97 -1.47
N ASP A 24 9.14 -9.40 -0.37
CA ASP A 24 10.52 -9.07 0.00
C ASP A 24 10.87 -7.58 -0.15
N ARG A 25 9.91 -6.72 0.23
CA ARG A 25 10.03 -5.28 0.07
C ARG A 25 11.22 -4.75 0.86
N ALA A 26 12.14 -4.08 0.17
CA ALA A 26 13.28 -3.40 0.79
C ALA A 26 12.84 -2.42 1.90
N GLU A 27 13.57 -2.43 3.02
CA GLU A 27 13.34 -1.53 4.16
C GLU A 27 13.68 -0.07 3.78
N ASP A 28 14.77 0.11 3.03
CA ASP A 28 15.21 1.41 2.55
C ASP A 28 14.47 1.85 1.27
N LEU A 29 14.45 3.16 1.04
CA LEU A 29 13.92 3.74 -0.18
C LEU A 29 14.87 3.41 -1.35
N PRO A 30 14.41 2.74 -2.42
CA PRO A 30 15.26 2.46 -3.58
C PRO A 30 15.56 3.74 -4.36
N ASP A 31 16.63 3.70 -5.17
CA ASP A 31 17.05 4.83 -6.01
C ASP A 31 16.00 5.24 -7.06
N GLU A 32 15.23 4.27 -7.56
CA GLU A 32 14.20 4.46 -8.57
C GLU A 32 12.87 3.82 -8.16
N VAL A 33 11.78 4.52 -8.47
CA VAL A 33 10.39 4.09 -8.26
C VAL A 33 9.53 4.59 -9.41
N ASP A 34 8.43 3.91 -9.69
CA ASP A 34 7.45 4.38 -10.68
C ASP A 34 6.69 5.59 -10.15
N VAL A 35 6.34 5.56 -8.85
CA VAL A 35 5.59 6.62 -8.18
C VAL A 35 6.12 6.85 -6.76
N LEU A 36 6.51 8.09 -6.46
CA LEU A 36 6.81 8.55 -5.11
C LEU A 36 5.71 9.51 -4.62
N ILE A 37 4.99 9.10 -3.57
CA ILE A 37 3.99 9.92 -2.89
C ILE A 37 4.68 10.65 -1.72
N VAL A 38 4.57 11.98 -1.69
CA VAL A 38 5.10 12.79 -0.59
C VAL A 38 3.96 13.31 0.27
N GLY A 39 3.88 12.81 1.50
CA GLY A 39 2.88 13.18 2.51
C GLY A 39 1.78 12.13 2.69
N SER A 40 1.49 11.82 3.95
CA SER A 40 0.48 10.85 4.40
C SER A 40 -0.84 11.52 4.80
N GLY A 41 -1.17 12.66 4.18
CA GLY A 41 -2.48 13.30 4.32
C GLY A 41 -3.58 12.53 3.59
N PRO A 42 -4.86 12.99 3.64
CA PRO A 42 -5.97 12.31 2.97
C PRO A 42 -5.71 12.03 1.49
N ALA A 43 -5.17 13.00 0.75
CA ALA A 43 -4.85 12.83 -0.67
C ALA A 43 -3.79 11.73 -0.91
N GLY A 44 -2.68 11.77 -0.15
CA GLY A 44 -1.59 10.80 -0.27
C GLY A 44 -2.04 9.39 0.11
N MET A 45 -2.85 9.25 1.17
CA MET A 45 -3.38 7.95 1.60
C MET A 45 -4.33 7.34 0.56
N ILE A 46 -5.19 8.14 -0.08
CA ILE A 46 -6.07 7.63 -1.14
C ILE A 46 -5.26 7.21 -2.37
N ALA A 47 -4.26 8.00 -2.77
CA ALA A 47 -3.36 7.62 -3.86
C ALA A 47 -2.60 6.32 -3.55
N ALA A 48 -2.05 6.19 -2.34
CA ALA A 48 -1.34 4.99 -1.91
C ALA A 48 -2.26 3.75 -1.88
N ALA A 49 -3.48 3.89 -1.37
CA ALA A 49 -4.47 2.80 -1.35
C ALA A 49 -4.92 2.38 -2.76
N GLN A 50 -5.04 3.32 -3.70
CA GLN A 50 -5.37 2.99 -5.08
C GLN A 50 -4.23 2.24 -5.76
N LEU A 51 -2.99 2.68 -5.57
CA LEU A 51 -1.81 2.04 -6.18
C LEU A 51 -1.48 0.68 -5.54
N SER A 52 -1.86 0.43 -4.29
CA SER A 52 -1.63 -0.87 -3.64
C SER A 52 -2.42 -2.03 -4.23
N GLN A 53 -3.34 -1.75 -5.17
CA GLN A 53 -4.07 -2.77 -5.94
C GLN A 53 -3.34 -3.21 -7.22
N TYR A 54 -2.21 -2.58 -7.54
CA TYR A 54 -1.39 -2.89 -8.71
C TYR A 54 0.00 -3.34 -8.25
N PRO A 55 0.18 -4.63 -7.91
CA PRO A 55 1.44 -5.15 -7.38
C PRO A 55 2.63 -5.02 -8.34
N GLU A 56 2.37 -4.79 -9.63
CA GLU A 56 3.34 -4.51 -10.69
C GLU A 56 3.88 -3.07 -10.68
N VAL A 57 3.27 -2.15 -9.92
CA VAL A 57 3.72 -0.76 -9.80
C VAL A 57 4.57 -0.59 -8.57
N ASN A 58 5.82 -0.13 -8.73
CA ASN A 58 6.70 0.21 -7.62
C ASN A 58 6.32 1.57 -7.03
N ALA A 59 5.30 1.57 -6.16
CA ALA A 59 4.88 2.75 -5.42
C ALA A 59 5.57 2.83 -4.05
N ARG A 60 6.03 4.04 -3.69
CA ARG A 60 6.56 4.38 -2.36
C ARG A 60 5.86 5.62 -1.81
N MET A 61 5.71 5.69 -0.49
CA MET A 61 5.17 6.87 0.20
C MET A 61 6.11 7.26 1.32
N ILE A 62 6.43 8.56 1.39
CA ILE A 62 7.24 9.15 2.44
C ILE A 62 6.45 10.22 3.21
N GLU A 63 6.80 10.41 4.47
CA GLU A 63 6.18 11.39 5.35
C GLU A 63 7.27 11.98 6.26
N LYS A 64 7.16 13.28 6.57
CA LYS A 64 8.09 13.96 7.47
C LYS A 64 7.86 13.60 8.93
N ARG A 65 6.61 13.33 9.31
CA ARG A 65 6.27 12.83 10.66
C ARG A 65 6.84 11.44 10.89
N ASP A 66 7.37 11.22 12.08
CA ASP A 66 7.93 9.92 12.49
C ASP A 66 6.85 8.84 12.70
N SER A 67 5.59 9.24 12.85
CA SER A 67 4.48 8.31 13.08
C SER A 67 3.18 8.76 12.41
N ARG A 68 2.26 7.80 12.30
CA ARG A 68 0.84 8.05 12.03
C ARG A 68 0.30 9.14 12.95
N LEU A 69 -0.58 10.00 12.40
CA LEU A 69 -1.41 10.89 13.19
C LEU A 69 -2.38 10.10 14.07
N VAL A 70 -2.38 10.36 15.38
CA VAL A 70 -3.33 9.76 16.33
C VAL A 70 -4.66 10.51 16.30
N ILE A 71 -4.62 11.84 16.18
CA ILE A 71 -5.78 12.72 16.11
C ILE A 71 -5.67 13.55 14.82
N GLY A 72 -6.69 13.47 13.97
CA GLY A 72 -6.77 14.24 12.74
C GLY A 72 -7.06 15.72 13.00
N GLN A 73 -6.73 16.57 12.03
CA GLN A 73 -6.98 18.01 12.08
C GLN A 73 -8.09 18.45 11.10
N ALA A 74 -8.78 17.50 10.47
CA ALA A 74 -9.81 17.72 9.47
C ALA A 74 -11.22 17.69 10.08
#